data_AF-A0A0P6YTE8-F1
#
_entry.id   AF-A0A0P6YTE8-F1
#
_cell.length_a   1.000
_cell.length_b   1.000
_cell.length_c   1.000
_cell.angle_alpha   90.00
_cell.angle_beta   90.00
_cell.angle_gamma   90.00
#
_symmetry.space_group_name_H-M   'P 1'
#
loop_
_entity.id
_entity.type
_entity.pdbx_description
1 polymer ?
#
loop_
_entity_poly.entity_id
_entity_poly.type
_entity_poly.pdbx_seq_one_letter_code
_entity_poly.pdbx_strand_id
1 'polypeptide(L)'
;MPLMPTATTPRSTANFLQELVNESVPSSPIANLPRRAAPMGMYERWLNTLAYLSIFGLAILIWWIGAQFTLAFLAGLGLNLAVLGTAQWFIPIIITAIEVACWPRRAINYHVLAVFALVGGLDLITSVIGCVRWLSNQQLSLSSAWLWIFSVVIAALCAFWPERLARAAIGELGRLWR
;
A
#
# COMPACT_ATOMS: atom_id res chain seq x y z
N MET A 1 6.41 38.36 -70.57
CA MET A 1 5.13 37.65 -70.75
C MET A 1 4.48 37.50 -69.39
N PRO A 2 3.35 38.16 -69.11
CA PRO A 2 2.66 38.04 -67.83
C PRO A 2 1.76 36.79 -67.81
N LEU A 3 1.86 35.99 -66.74
CA LEU A 3 0.99 34.83 -66.50
C LEU A 3 -0.40 35.33 -66.04
N MET A 4 -1.45 34.94 -66.78
CA MET A 4 -2.85 35.17 -66.38
C MET A 4 -3.20 34.32 -65.14
N PRO A 5 -3.96 34.85 -64.18
CA PRO A 5 -4.53 34.06 -63.09
C PRO A 5 -5.71 33.23 -63.61
N THR A 6 -5.64 31.92 -63.38
CA THR A 6 -6.69 30.94 -63.68
C THR A 6 -7.94 31.24 -62.85
N ALA A 7 -9.08 31.42 -63.50
CA ALA A 7 -10.36 31.61 -62.83
C ALA A 7 -10.76 30.36 -62.04
N THR A 8 -10.85 30.49 -60.71
CA THR A 8 -11.43 29.46 -59.83
C THR A 8 -12.95 29.46 -59.99
N THR A 9 -13.50 28.33 -60.43
CA THR A 9 -14.93 28.09 -60.49
C THR A 9 -15.57 28.15 -59.09
N PRO A 10 -16.78 28.71 -58.95
CA PRO A 10 -17.46 28.76 -57.67
C PRO A 10 -17.86 27.35 -57.22
N ARG A 11 -17.46 26.99 -56.00
CA ARG A 11 -17.83 25.73 -55.34
C ARG A 11 -19.36 25.65 -55.24
N SER A 12 -19.95 24.60 -55.80
CA SER A 12 -21.38 24.30 -55.67
C SER A 12 -21.73 24.09 -54.19
N THR A 13 -22.74 24.81 -53.70
CA THR A 13 -23.27 24.70 -52.33
C THR A 13 -23.72 23.29 -51.98
N ALA A 14 -24.14 22.50 -52.97
CA ALA A 14 -24.51 21.10 -52.77
C ALA A 14 -23.32 20.24 -52.33
N ASN A 15 -22.14 20.46 -52.91
CA ASN A 15 -20.93 19.71 -52.54
C ASN A 15 -20.42 20.10 -51.15
N PHE A 16 -20.60 21.35 -50.75
CA PHE A 16 -20.22 21.84 -49.42
C PHE A 16 -21.09 21.24 -48.30
N LEU A 17 -22.40 21.14 -48.52
CA LEU A 17 -23.30 20.49 -47.57
C LEU A 17 -23.06 18.99 -47.48
N GLN A 18 -22.67 18.35 -48.58
CA GLN A 18 -22.30 16.93 -48.59
C GLN A 18 -20.97 16.69 -47.86
N GLU A 19 -20.02 17.63 -47.93
CA GLU A 19 -18.76 17.62 -47.18
C GLU A 19 -18.99 17.80 -45.66
N LEU A 20 -19.95 18.65 -45.25
CA LEU A 20 -20.36 18.82 -43.84
C LEU A 20 -21.11 17.60 -43.27
N VAL A 21 -21.87 16.87 -44.09
CA VAL A 21 -22.58 15.66 -43.65
C VAL A 21 -21.65 14.44 -43.62
N ASN A 22 -20.58 14.43 -44.42
CA ASN A 22 -19.55 13.38 -44.45
C ASN A 22 -18.35 13.67 -43.55
N GLU A 23 -18.32 14.80 -42.82
CA GLU A 23 -17.35 15.00 -41.76
C GLU A 23 -17.65 13.98 -40.66
N SER A 24 -16.85 12.91 -40.64
CA SER A 24 -16.86 11.95 -39.55
C SER A 24 -16.64 12.73 -38.27
N VAL A 25 -17.65 12.72 -37.39
CA VAL A 25 -17.54 13.27 -36.03
C VAL A 25 -16.20 12.79 -35.48
N PRO A 26 -15.23 13.68 -35.21
CA PRO A 26 -13.97 13.24 -34.66
C PRO A 26 -14.33 12.53 -33.36
N SER A 27 -14.07 11.22 -33.32
CA SER A 27 -14.05 10.38 -32.13
C SER A 27 -12.85 10.80 -31.27
N SER A 28 -12.80 12.10 -30.98
CA SER A 28 -12.02 12.66 -29.91
C SER A 28 -12.55 11.98 -28.64
N PRO A 29 -11.72 11.21 -27.93
CA PRO A 29 -12.13 10.75 -26.62
C PRO A 29 -12.43 12.03 -25.85
N ILE A 30 -13.67 12.18 -25.38
CA ILE A 30 -14.06 13.26 -24.46
C ILE A 30 -12.98 13.26 -23.40
N ALA A 31 -12.12 14.29 -23.45
CA ALA A 31 -11.06 14.45 -22.49
C ALA A 31 -11.73 14.36 -21.13
N ASN A 32 -11.34 13.38 -20.32
CA ASN A 32 -11.86 13.17 -18.98
C ASN A 32 -11.63 14.46 -18.19
N LEU A 33 -12.59 15.38 -18.26
CA LEU A 33 -12.61 16.57 -17.43
C LEU A 33 -12.58 16.04 -15.99
N PRO A 34 -11.64 16.49 -15.15
CA PRO A 34 -11.57 16.03 -13.78
C PRO A 34 -12.94 16.32 -13.14
N ARG A 35 -13.66 15.25 -12.80
CA ARG A 35 -14.93 15.34 -12.09
C ARG A 35 -14.61 16.07 -10.79
N ARG A 36 -14.92 17.38 -10.72
CA ARG A 36 -14.82 18.15 -9.47
C ARG A 36 -15.69 17.41 -8.47
N ALA A 37 -15.06 16.73 -7.52
CA ALA A 37 -15.76 16.14 -6.40
C ALA A 37 -16.53 17.28 -5.72
N ALA A 38 -17.83 17.07 -5.49
CA ALA A 38 -18.62 18.02 -4.72
C ALA A 38 -17.92 18.30 -3.38
N PRO A 39 -18.00 19.53 -2.85
CA PRO A 39 -17.41 19.84 -1.56
C PRO A 39 -17.99 18.88 -0.52
N MET A 40 -17.08 18.11 0.07
CA MET A 40 -17.41 17.03 0.98
C MET A 40 -18.10 17.59 2.23
N GLY A 41 -19.25 17.02 2.58
CA GLY A 41 -20.01 17.49 3.73
C GLY A 41 -19.25 17.26 5.03
N MET A 42 -19.46 18.12 6.04
CA MET A 42 -18.83 17.97 7.37
C MET A 42 -19.09 16.59 7.99
N TYR A 43 -20.32 16.07 7.81
CA TYR A 43 -20.71 14.73 8.24
C TYR A 43 -19.89 13.63 7.55
N GLU A 44 -19.73 13.70 6.23
CA GLU A 44 -18.92 12.75 5.46
C GLU A 44 -17.44 12.80 5.88
N ARG A 45 -16.91 14.00 6.15
CA ARG A 45 -15.53 14.19 6.61
C ARG A 45 -15.27 13.48 7.93
N TRP A 46 -16.22 13.55 8.87
CA TRP A 46 -16.18 12.81 10.13
C TRP A 46 -16.30 11.30 9.94
N LEU A 47 -17.21 10.83 9.09
CA LEU A 47 -17.33 9.41 8.77
C LEU A 47 -16.04 8.85 8.17
N ASN A 48 -15.43 9.55 7.20
CA ASN A 48 -14.17 9.11 6.62
C ASN A 48 -13.01 9.17 7.62
N THR A 49 -13.01 10.14 8.53
CA THR A 49 -12.05 10.18 9.64
C THR A 49 -12.16 8.93 10.52
N LEU A 50 -13.37 8.54 10.91
CA LEU A 50 -13.59 7.32 11.69
C LEU A 50 -13.17 6.07 10.92
N ALA A 51 -13.43 6.01 9.61
CA ALA A 51 -13.00 4.90 8.76
C ALA A 51 -11.47 4.78 8.71
N TYR A 52 -10.74 5.89 8.48
CA TYR A 52 -9.27 5.87 8.47
C TYR A 52 -8.68 5.59 9.85
N LEU A 53 -9.29 6.07 10.94
CA LEU A 53 -8.90 5.70 12.30
C LEU A 53 -9.09 4.20 12.56
N SER A 54 -10.16 3.61 12.05
CA SER A 54 -10.42 2.17 12.15
C SER A 54 -9.38 1.36 11.38
N ILE A 55 -8.99 1.80 10.18
CA ILE A 55 -7.92 1.19 9.39
C ILE A 55 -6.57 1.31 10.11
N PHE A 56 -6.28 2.47 10.71
CA PHE A 56 -5.07 2.66 11.49
C PHE A 56 -5.04 1.77 12.74
N GLY A 57 -6.17 1.64 13.44
CA GLY A 57 -6.32 0.71 14.57
C GLY A 57 -6.10 -0.75 14.16
N LEU A 58 -6.63 -1.16 12.99
CA LEU A 58 -6.37 -2.48 12.43
C LEU A 58 -4.88 -2.69 12.12
N ALA A 59 -4.21 -1.68 11.59
CA ALA A 59 -2.77 -1.73 11.34
C ALA A 59 -1.98 -1.96 12.64
N ILE A 60 -2.32 -1.24 13.71
CA ILE A 60 -1.71 -1.43 15.05
C ILE A 60 -1.97 -2.85 15.55
N LEU A 61 -3.19 -3.38 15.40
CA LEU A 61 -3.53 -4.73 15.85
C LEU A 61 -2.72 -5.80 15.11
N ILE A 62 -2.62 -5.70 13.78
CA ILE A 62 -1.83 -6.64 12.97
C ILE A 62 -0.35 -6.55 13.34
N TRP A 63 0.18 -5.35 13.55
CA TRP A 63 1.55 -5.14 14.04
C TRP A 63 1.76 -5.78 15.41
N TRP A 64 0.82 -5.61 16.34
CA TRP A 64 0.90 -6.19 17.69
C TRP A 64 0.95 -7.72 17.64
N ILE A 65 0.16 -8.35 16.75
CA ILE A 65 0.23 -9.80 16.52
C ILE A 65 1.60 -10.20 15.96
N GLY A 66 2.13 -9.46 14.99
CA GLY A 66 3.49 -9.70 14.46
C GLY A 66 4.56 -9.61 15.54
N ALA A 67 4.51 -8.57 16.37
CA ALA A 67 5.42 -8.35 17.48
C ALA A 67 5.43 -9.52 18.49
N GLN A 68 4.29 -10.16 18.72
CA GLN A 68 4.22 -11.37 19.55
C GLN A 68 5.02 -12.54 18.95
N PHE A 69 5.07 -12.68 17.63
CA PHE A 69 5.87 -13.72 16.99
C PHE A 69 7.36 -13.46 17.15
N THR A 70 7.81 -12.21 16.94
CA THR A 70 9.20 -11.81 17.20
C THR A 70 9.60 -12.11 18.65
N LEU A 71 8.74 -11.79 19.62
CA LEU A 71 8.98 -12.10 21.03
C LEU A 71 8.97 -13.61 21.31
N ALA A 72 8.03 -14.38 20.75
CA ALA A 72 7.98 -15.83 20.91
C ALA A 72 9.24 -16.53 20.35
N PHE A 73 9.78 -16.01 19.25
CA PHE A 73 11.07 -16.45 18.72
C PHE A 73 12.19 -16.23 19.72
N LEU A 74 12.33 -15.02 20.25
CA LEU A 74 13.34 -14.65 21.24
C LEU A 74 13.23 -15.47 22.53
N ALA A 75 12.01 -15.67 23.04
CA ALA A 75 11.77 -16.51 24.20
C ALA A 75 12.29 -17.93 23.99
N GLY A 76 12.03 -18.52 22.82
CA GLY A 76 12.52 -19.87 22.52
C GLY A 76 13.99 -19.93 22.07
N LEU A 77 14.73 -18.82 22.05
CA LEU A 77 16.20 -18.80 22.06
C LEU A 77 16.78 -18.87 23.50
N GLY A 78 15.91 -18.90 24.51
CA GLY A 78 16.31 -18.91 25.92
C GLY A 78 16.42 -17.52 26.55
N LEU A 79 16.00 -16.46 25.85
CA LEU A 79 15.93 -15.12 26.45
C LEU A 79 14.78 -15.06 27.45
N ASN A 80 15.08 -14.71 28.69
CA ASN A 80 14.07 -14.52 29.73
C ASN A 80 13.37 -13.16 29.56
N LEU A 81 12.47 -13.07 28.58
CA LEU A 81 11.71 -11.85 28.29
C LEU A 81 10.81 -11.40 29.45
N ALA A 82 10.45 -12.32 30.36
CA ALA A 82 9.66 -11.97 31.55
C ALA A 82 10.39 -10.99 32.47
N VAL A 83 11.74 -11.05 32.53
CA VAL A 83 12.57 -10.11 33.31
C VAL A 83 12.51 -8.70 32.73
N LEU A 84 12.31 -8.56 31.43
CA LEU A 84 12.22 -7.27 30.75
C LEU A 84 10.85 -6.59 30.92
N GLY A 85 9.81 -7.32 31.37
CA GLY A 85 8.48 -6.77 31.59
C GLY A 85 7.93 -6.06 30.35
N THR A 86 7.62 -4.77 30.45
CA THR A 86 7.15 -3.95 29.32
C THR A 86 8.27 -3.54 28.36
N ALA A 87 9.54 -3.61 28.77
CA ALA A 87 10.67 -3.20 27.91
C ALA A 87 10.91 -4.17 26.74
N GLN A 88 10.40 -5.41 26.81
CA GLN A 88 10.50 -6.36 25.68
C GLN A 88 9.87 -5.80 24.39
N TRP A 89 8.86 -4.93 24.52
CA TRP A 89 8.19 -4.30 23.37
C TRP A 89 9.07 -3.33 22.59
N PHE A 90 10.18 -2.84 23.17
CA PHE A 90 11.12 -2.03 22.42
C PHE A 90 11.80 -2.80 21.29
N ILE A 91 11.93 -4.12 21.40
CA ILE A 91 12.58 -4.94 20.39
C ILE A 91 11.83 -4.88 19.05
N PRO A 92 10.54 -5.26 18.96
CA PRO A 92 9.78 -5.14 17.72
C PRO A 92 9.64 -3.68 17.27
N ILE A 93 9.51 -2.72 18.20
CA ILE A 93 9.45 -1.29 17.85
C ILE A 93 10.73 -0.83 17.14
N ILE A 94 11.91 -1.20 17.63
CA ILE A 94 13.20 -0.82 17.03
C ILE A 94 13.35 -1.48 15.66
N ILE A 95 12.99 -2.76 15.53
CA ILE A 95 13.03 -3.47 14.24
C ILE A 95 12.14 -2.75 13.21
N THR A 96 10.88 -2.50 13.56
CA THR A 96 9.96 -1.76 12.69
C THR A 96 10.47 -0.35 12.38
N ALA A 97 11.08 0.35 13.33
CA ALA A 97 11.65 1.68 13.08
C ALA A 97 12.81 1.64 12.06
N ILE A 98 13.67 0.62 12.14
CA ILE A 98 14.76 0.40 11.16
C ILE A 98 14.18 0.07 9.79
N GLU A 99 13.18 -0.82 9.71
CA GLU A 99 12.52 -1.18 8.46
C GLU A 99 11.87 0.03 7.77
N VAL A 100 11.17 0.86 8.54
CA VAL A 100 10.54 2.10 8.05
C VAL A 100 11.60 3.09 7.56
N ALA A 101 12.71 3.24 8.28
CA ALA A 101 13.80 4.14 7.92
C ALA A 101 14.53 3.68 6.65
N CYS A 102 14.70 2.37 6.48
CA CYS A 102 15.33 1.75 5.31
C CYS A 102 14.35 1.49 4.16
N TRP A 103 13.08 1.90 4.27
CA TRP A 103 12.11 1.69 3.22
C TRP A 103 12.54 2.41 1.93
N PRO A 104 12.68 1.71 0.78
CA PRO A 104 13.18 2.32 -0.44
C PRO A 104 12.22 3.42 -0.95
N ARG A 105 12.66 4.69 -0.91
CA ARG A 105 11.89 5.85 -1.38
C ARG A 105 12.35 6.26 -2.77
N ARG A 106 11.53 5.97 -3.80
CA ARG A 106 11.58 6.45 -5.21
C ARG A 106 12.89 6.29 -6.01
N ALA A 107 14.07 6.47 -5.43
CA ALA A 107 15.36 6.16 -6.00
C ALA A 107 15.92 4.90 -5.33
N ILE A 108 16.23 3.88 -6.13
CA ILE A 108 16.72 2.60 -5.64
C ILE A 108 18.21 2.75 -5.32
N ASN A 109 18.53 2.97 -4.05
CA ASN A 109 19.89 2.82 -3.54
C ASN A 109 20.10 1.34 -3.15
N TYR A 110 20.97 0.64 -3.87
CA TYR A 110 21.22 -0.80 -3.63
C TYR A 110 21.70 -1.10 -2.21
N HIS A 111 22.42 -0.19 -1.55
CA HIS A 111 22.83 -0.40 -0.15
C HIS A 111 21.64 -0.35 0.81
N VAL A 112 20.75 0.62 0.64
CA VAL A 112 19.53 0.73 1.45
C VAL A 112 18.60 -0.46 1.20
N LEU A 113 18.49 -0.89 -0.06
CA LEU A 113 17.72 -2.09 -0.42
C LEU A 113 18.33 -3.36 0.18
N ALA A 114 19.65 -3.51 0.19
CA ALA A 114 20.33 -4.65 0.80
C ALA A 114 20.12 -4.69 2.32
N VAL A 115 20.24 -3.55 3.01
CA VAL A 115 19.96 -3.45 4.46
C VAL A 115 18.49 -3.77 4.74
N PHE A 116 17.57 -3.21 3.95
CA PHE A 116 16.14 -3.52 4.08
C PHE A 116 15.84 -5.01 3.86
N ALA A 117 16.39 -5.62 2.80
CA ALA A 117 16.20 -7.03 2.52
C ALA A 117 16.82 -7.92 3.61
N LEU A 118 17.95 -7.52 4.19
CA LEU A 118 18.61 -8.26 5.26
C LEU A 118 17.83 -8.15 6.58
N VAL A 119 17.47 -6.94 6.99
CA VAL A 119 16.72 -6.71 8.24
C VAL A 119 15.30 -7.27 8.13
N GLY A 120 14.56 -6.92 7.07
CA GLY A 120 13.19 -7.40 6.88
C GLY A 120 13.13 -8.89 6.53
N GLY A 121 14.16 -9.44 5.87
CA GLY A 121 14.28 -10.87 5.65
C GLY A 121 14.52 -11.63 6.97
N LEU A 122 15.42 -11.12 7.81
CA LEU A 122 15.67 -11.68 9.13
C LEU A 122 14.42 -11.57 10.02
N ASP A 123 13.78 -10.40 10.08
CA ASP A 123 12.54 -10.20 10.83
C ASP A 123 11.45 -11.18 10.39
N LEU A 124 11.23 -11.32 9.07
CA LEU A 124 10.27 -12.27 8.52
C LEU A 124 10.60 -13.71 8.94
N ILE A 125 11.86 -14.15 8.84
CA ILE A 125 12.26 -15.50 9.25
C ILE A 125 12.01 -15.70 10.75
N THR A 126 12.39 -14.74 11.58
CA THR A 126 12.15 -14.82 13.03
C THR A 126 10.66 -14.84 13.35
N SER A 127 9.86 -14.04 12.65
CA SER A 127 8.40 -14.01 12.76
C SER A 127 7.76 -15.32 12.30
N VAL A 128 8.25 -15.98 11.25
CA VAL A 128 7.76 -17.31 10.84
C VAL A 128 8.04 -18.35 11.92
N ILE A 129 9.28 -18.43 12.42
CA ILE A 129 9.65 -19.40 13.46
C ILE A 129 8.87 -19.13 14.75
N GLY A 130 8.73 -17.85 15.12
CA GLY A 130 7.93 -17.41 16.25
C GLY A 130 6.46 -17.77 16.10
N CYS A 131 5.88 -17.58 14.92
CA CYS A 131 4.50 -17.93 14.60
C CYS A 131 4.28 -19.45 14.68
N VAL A 132 5.20 -20.25 14.13
CA VAL A 132 5.18 -21.72 14.26
C VAL A 132 5.11 -22.14 15.72
N ARG A 133 6.00 -21.58 16.56
CA ARG A 133 6.04 -21.87 18.00
C ARG A 133 4.79 -21.40 18.73
N TRP A 134 4.29 -20.22 18.37
CA TRP A 134 3.09 -19.66 18.98
C TRP A 134 1.87 -20.52 18.64
N LEU A 135 1.68 -20.90 17.38
CA LEU A 135 0.58 -21.76 16.92
C LEU A 135 0.69 -23.18 17.46
N SER A 136 1.89 -23.75 17.57
CA SER A 136 2.06 -25.09 18.16
C SER A 136 1.62 -25.13 19.63
N ASN A 137 1.75 -24.02 20.35
CA ASN A 137 1.30 -23.92 21.73
C ASN A 137 -0.23 -23.81 21.87
N GLN A 138 -0.95 -23.49 20.79
CA GLN A 138 -2.42 -23.41 20.78
C GLN A 138 -3.13 -24.77 20.58
N GLN A 139 -2.37 -25.88 20.57
CA GLN A 139 -2.90 -27.24 20.40
C GLN A 139 -3.76 -27.41 19.13
N LEU A 140 -3.45 -26.66 18.07
CA LEU A 140 -4.15 -26.78 16.80
C LEU A 140 -3.82 -28.13 16.14
N SER A 141 -4.86 -28.88 15.76
CA SER A 141 -4.74 -30.19 15.07
C SER A 141 -4.40 -30.02 13.58
N LEU A 142 -3.32 -29.28 13.29
CA LEU A 142 -2.81 -29.08 11.94
C LEU A 142 -1.62 -30.01 11.70
N SER A 143 -1.47 -30.50 10.47
CA SER A 143 -0.23 -31.20 10.11
C SER A 143 0.95 -30.23 10.15
N SER A 144 2.15 -30.75 10.43
CA SER A 144 3.36 -29.94 10.52
C SER A 144 3.60 -29.10 9.26
N ALA A 145 3.37 -29.67 8.07
CA ALA A 145 3.54 -28.96 6.80
C ALA A 145 2.57 -27.77 6.65
N TRP A 146 1.29 -27.96 7.00
CA TRP A 146 0.31 -26.88 6.93
C TRP A 146 0.61 -25.76 7.92
N LEU A 147 1.07 -26.11 9.13
CA LEU A 147 1.45 -25.13 10.14
C LEU A 147 2.56 -24.20 9.64
N TRP A 148 3.58 -24.72 8.96
CA TRP A 148 4.63 -23.90 8.33
C TRP A 148 4.08 -23.00 7.22
N ILE A 149 3.23 -23.53 6.34
CA ILE A 149 2.63 -22.75 5.25
C ILE A 149 1.79 -21.58 5.81
N PHE A 150 0.93 -21.85 6.79
CA PHE A 150 0.13 -20.81 7.44
C PHE A 150 1.00 -19.80 8.17
N SER A 151 2.06 -20.25 8.85
CA SER A 151 2.99 -19.37 9.56
C SER A 151 3.71 -18.42 8.60
N VAL A 152 4.12 -18.90 7.42
CA VAL A 152 4.71 -18.04 6.37
C VAL A 152 3.72 -16.98 5.91
N VAL A 153 2.48 -17.37 5.60
CA VAL A 153 1.44 -16.44 5.13
C VAL A 153 1.11 -15.40 6.21
N ILE A 154 0.87 -15.84 7.44
CA ILE A 154 0.50 -14.97 8.56
C ILE A 154 1.66 -14.03 8.90
N ALA A 155 2.89 -14.53 9.02
CA ALA A 155 4.06 -13.71 9.32
C ALA A 155 4.32 -12.68 8.20
N ALA A 156 4.18 -13.06 6.92
CA ALA A 156 4.33 -12.12 5.81
C ALA A 156 3.27 -11.01 5.84
N LEU A 157 2.01 -11.35 6.15
CA LEU A 157 0.95 -10.36 6.34
C LEU A 157 1.27 -9.44 7.52
N CYS A 158 1.70 -9.98 8.64
CA CYS A 158 2.04 -9.20 9.82
C CYS A 158 3.28 -8.30 9.62
N ALA A 159 4.26 -8.71 8.84
CA ALA A 159 5.48 -7.94 8.59
C ALA A 159 5.23 -6.74 7.66
N PHE A 160 4.57 -6.95 6.52
CA PHE A 160 4.51 -5.92 5.46
C PHE A 160 3.21 -5.12 5.42
N TRP A 161 2.10 -5.69 5.91
CA TRP A 161 0.78 -5.10 5.73
C TRP A 161 0.48 -3.93 6.68
N PRO A 162 0.84 -3.96 7.98
CA PRO A 162 0.58 -2.85 8.90
C PRO A 162 1.12 -1.53 8.41
N GLU A 163 2.35 -1.53 7.90
CA GLU A 163 3.03 -0.31 7.50
C GLU A 163 2.37 0.35 6.28
N ARG A 164 1.87 -0.48 5.34
CA ARG A 164 1.11 0.03 4.19
C ARG A 164 -0.22 0.62 4.62
N LEU A 165 -0.96 -0.06 5.49
CA LEU A 165 -2.24 0.44 6.01
C LEU A 165 -2.06 1.73 6.82
N ALA A 166 -1.06 1.77 7.71
CA ALA A 166 -0.80 2.93 8.54
C ALA A 166 -0.42 4.17 7.70
N ARG A 167 0.48 4.02 6.72
CA ARG A 167 0.86 5.12 5.82
C ARG A 167 -0.30 5.60 4.96
N ALA A 168 -1.13 4.68 4.44
CA ALA A 168 -2.32 5.04 3.68
C ALA A 168 -3.33 5.81 4.54
N ALA A 169 -3.65 5.29 5.74
CA ALA A 169 -4.61 5.90 6.66
C ALA A 169 -4.15 7.29 7.12
N ILE A 170 -2.89 7.44 7.53
CA ILE A 170 -2.33 8.74 7.95
C ILE A 170 -2.28 9.72 6.76
N GLY A 171 -1.93 9.23 5.57
CA GLY A 171 -1.89 10.04 4.36
C GLY A 171 -3.25 10.61 3.98
N GLU A 172 -4.29 9.78 3.98
CA GLU A 172 -5.66 10.23 3.68
C GLU A 172 -6.25 11.08 4.81
N LEU A 173 -5.98 10.75 6.08
CA LEU A 173 -6.40 11.58 7.21
C LEU A 173 -5.76 12.98 7.14
N GLY A 174 -4.47 13.04 6.80
CA GLY A 174 -3.77 14.31 6.60
C GLY A 174 -4.30 15.12 5.41
N ARG A 175 -4.78 14.46 4.34
CA ARG A 175 -5.44 15.12 3.20
C ARG A 175 -6.84 15.60 3.54
N LEU A 176 -7.60 14.82 4.31
CA LEU A 176 -8.93 15.19 4.74
C LEU A 176 -8.94 16.47 5.56
N TRP A 177 -7.93 16.71 6.40
CA TRP A 177 -7.90 17.81 7.36
C TRP A 177 -7.03 19.02 6.97
N ARG A 178 -6.36 18.97 5.81
CA ARG A 178 -5.73 20.14 5.18
C ARG A 178 -6.72 20.90 4.30
#